data_AF-A0A8X7Z3T6-F1
#
_entry.id   AF-A0A8X7Z3T6-F1
#
_cell.length_a   1.000
_cell.length_b   1.000
_cell.length_c   1.000
_cell.angle_alpha   90.00
_cell.angle_beta   90.00
_cell.angle_gamma   90.00
#
_symmetry.space_group_name_H-M   'P 1'
#
loop_
_entity.id
_entity.type
_entity.pdbx_description
1 polymer ?
#
loop_
_entity_poly.entity_id
_entity_poly.type
_entity_poly.pdbx_seq_one_letter_code
_entity_poly.pdbx_strand_id
1 'polypeptide(L)'
;MAGYTEGDEENLFRANKIQRFATTPTAEVVKNEKGMKKQKSTILSEILGLEDLVSLTVWRASVAELIGTAVLVFTLDTIVISTIQIETKTPNLVLSILAAIIITILIIATFPISGGHINPLVTFAALLTGLVSLSKAIIYVLAQCVGGIFGALALKAVVNSEIQQTFSLGGCTLTVVAPGPDGQSTVIGLETSQALWLEIICGFVFLFASVWMAFDHRQAKGIGRVSVFIIIGVVLGLLVYISTTVTATKGYTGAGLNPARCLGPAIVRGGHLWDGHWVFWVGPGIASVVFALYTKLIPPQLSHTLE
;
A
#
# COMPACT_ATOMS: atom_id res chain seq x y z
N MET A 1 67.86 -5.98 -23.85
CA MET A 1 68.97 -5.38 -24.61
C MET A 1 68.38 -4.32 -25.53
N ALA A 2 68.84 -3.07 -25.36
CA ALA A 2 68.79 -1.87 -26.24
C ALA A 2 67.62 -1.71 -27.24
N GLY A 3 66.85 -0.62 -27.34
CA GLY A 3 67.12 0.79 -27.03
C GLY A 3 67.21 1.62 -28.33
N TYR A 4 66.62 2.84 -28.32
CA TYR A 4 66.76 3.98 -29.27
C TYR A 4 65.88 3.94 -30.56
N THR A 5 65.21 5.00 -31.07
CA THR A 5 65.08 6.45 -30.71
C THR A 5 63.94 7.14 -31.49
N GLU A 6 63.48 8.27 -30.93
CA GLU A 6 62.59 9.33 -31.48
C GLU A 6 63.21 10.15 -32.64
N GLY A 7 62.37 10.95 -33.33
CA GLY A 7 62.82 12.17 -34.03
C GLY A 7 62.01 12.64 -35.27
N ASP A 8 60.91 13.36 -35.03
CA ASP A 8 60.41 14.64 -35.58
C ASP A 8 60.54 15.13 -37.06
N GLU A 9 59.52 15.94 -37.42
CA GLU A 9 59.47 17.13 -38.31
C GLU A 9 58.59 17.14 -39.59
N GLU A 10 57.40 17.73 -39.41
CA GLU A 10 56.75 18.86 -40.12
C GLU A 10 56.69 19.04 -41.67
N ASN A 11 55.43 19.07 -42.15
CA ASN A 11 54.74 20.09 -42.98
C ASN A 11 55.37 20.65 -44.29
N LEU A 12 54.71 20.38 -45.44
CA LEU A 12 54.52 21.41 -46.49
C LEU A 12 53.33 21.17 -47.47
N PHE A 13 52.26 21.94 -47.25
CA PHE A 13 51.32 22.59 -48.18
C PHE A 13 50.75 21.96 -49.49
N ARG A 14 49.41 22.14 -49.59
CA ARG A 14 48.54 22.44 -50.77
C ARG A 14 48.05 21.29 -51.67
N ALA A 15 46.76 20.96 -51.60
CA ALA A 15 45.69 21.61 -52.42
C ALA A 15 44.36 20.82 -52.40
N ASN A 16 43.26 21.57 -52.29
CA ASN A 16 41.85 21.17 -52.32
C ASN A 16 41.42 20.25 -53.48
N LYS A 17 40.53 19.27 -53.21
CA LYS A 17 39.26 19.09 -53.97
C LYS A 17 38.22 18.15 -53.31
N ILE A 18 37.14 18.76 -52.84
CA ILE A 18 35.73 18.30 -52.79
C ILE A 18 35.36 17.11 -51.88
N GLN A 19 34.77 17.49 -50.76
CA GLN A 19 33.94 16.71 -49.86
C GLN A 19 32.64 16.26 -50.57
N ARG A 20 32.36 14.96 -50.64
CA ARG A 20 31.01 14.44 -50.94
C ARG A 20 30.28 14.20 -49.61
N PHE A 21 29.30 15.04 -49.34
CA PHE A 21 28.41 14.93 -48.18
C PHE A 21 27.29 13.91 -48.43
N ALA A 22 26.85 13.31 -47.32
CA ALA A 22 25.56 12.67 -47.07
C ALA A 22 25.34 11.25 -47.63
N THR A 23 25.80 10.28 -46.85
CA THR A 23 25.15 8.99 -46.64
C THR A 23 23.67 9.18 -46.28
N THR A 24 22.79 8.39 -46.90
CA THR A 24 21.36 8.34 -46.60
C THR A 24 21.12 7.88 -45.16
N PRO A 25 20.55 8.70 -44.26
CA PRO A 25 20.20 8.27 -42.90
C PRO A 25 18.73 7.84 -42.90
N THR A 26 18.41 6.63 -43.36
CA THR A 26 17.00 6.18 -43.33
C THR A 26 16.83 4.76 -42.87
N ALA A 27 17.68 3.81 -43.25
CA ALA A 27 17.43 2.41 -42.89
C ALA A 27 17.76 2.08 -41.42
N GLU A 28 18.89 2.55 -40.89
CA GLU A 28 19.30 2.29 -39.51
C GLU A 28 18.51 3.14 -38.50
N VAL A 29 18.30 4.43 -38.80
CA VAL A 29 17.49 5.32 -37.95
C VAL A 29 16.05 4.81 -37.83
N VAL A 30 15.42 4.38 -38.94
CA VAL A 30 14.05 3.84 -38.92
C VAL A 30 13.97 2.48 -38.22
N LYS A 31 15.00 1.62 -38.33
CA LYS A 31 15.06 0.37 -37.56
C LYS A 31 15.21 0.64 -36.06
N ASN A 32 16.02 1.62 -35.67
CA ASN A 32 16.23 2.00 -34.28
C ASN A 32 14.96 2.64 -33.68
N GLU A 33 14.27 3.51 -34.43
CA GLU A 33 12.97 4.06 -34.04
C GLU A 33 11.88 2.99 -33.90
N LYS A 34 11.82 2.03 -34.84
CA LYS A 34 10.88 0.90 -34.76
C LYS A 34 11.19 -0.02 -33.58
N GLY A 35 12.46 -0.29 -33.31
CA GLY A 35 12.91 -1.07 -32.14
C GLY A 35 12.56 -0.37 -30.83
N MET A 36 12.83 0.92 -30.73
CA MET A 36 12.56 1.73 -29.54
C MET A 36 11.04 1.94 -29.31
N LYS A 37 10.24 2.08 -30.38
CA LYS A 37 8.77 2.10 -30.30
C LYS A 37 8.20 0.75 -29.89
N LYS A 38 8.74 -0.36 -30.42
CA LYS A 38 8.33 -1.71 -30.03
C LYS A 38 8.66 -2.00 -28.57
N GLN A 39 9.87 -1.65 -28.11
CA GLN A 39 10.27 -1.79 -26.71
C GLN A 39 9.43 -0.92 -25.77
N LYS A 40 9.15 0.35 -26.12
CA LYS A 40 8.21 1.19 -25.36
C LYS A 40 6.80 0.61 -25.32
N SER A 41 6.33 0.03 -26.44
CA SER A 41 5.02 -0.63 -26.50
C SER A 41 4.95 -1.85 -25.59
N THR A 42 6.03 -2.63 -25.50
CA THR A 42 6.11 -3.81 -24.61
C THR A 42 6.15 -3.40 -23.14
N ILE A 43 6.91 -2.37 -22.79
CA ILE A 43 6.94 -1.83 -21.41
C ILE A 43 5.57 -1.27 -21.00
N LEU A 44 4.91 -0.54 -21.90
CA LEU A 44 3.58 0.00 -21.62
C LEU A 44 2.54 -1.11 -21.46
N SER A 45 2.60 -2.16 -22.29
CA SER A 45 1.69 -3.31 -22.15
C SER A 45 1.91 -4.07 -20.86
N GLU A 46 3.16 -4.23 -20.40
CA GLU A 46 3.48 -4.88 -19.12
C GLU A 46 2.99 -4.05 -17.92
N ILE A 47 3.15 -2.72 -17.95
CA ILE A 47 2.64 -1.83 -16.90
C ILE A 47 1.11 -1.85 -16.85
N LEU A 48 0.46 -1.80 -18.02
CA LEU A 48 -1.01 -1.80 -18.11
C LEU A 48 -1.61 -3.16 -17.77
N GLY A 49 -0.96 -4.27 -18.18
CA GLY A 49 -1.38 -5.65 -17.96
C GLY A 49 -2.77 -5.97 -18.51
N LEU A 50 -3.09 -5.55 -19.74
CA LEU A 50 -4.46 -5.72 -20.28
C LEU A 50 -4.91 -7.19 -20.34
N GLU A 51 -3.99 -8.16 -20.43
CA GLU A 51 -4.31 -9.59 -20.32
C GLU A 51 -4.96 -9.98 -19.00
N ASP A 52 -4.72 -9.24 -17.91
CA ASP A 52 -5.28 -9.56 -16.59
C ASP A 52 -6.80 -9.39 -16.56
N LEU A 53 -7.36 -8.53 -17.43
CA LEU A 53 -8.80 -8.29 -17.52
C LEU A 53 -9.58 -9.55 -17.94
N VAL A 54 -8.95 -10.44 -18.71
CA VAL A 54 -9.55 -11.69 -19.19
C VAL A 54 -9.01 -12.92 -18.46
N SER A 55 -8.06 -12.74 -17.53
CA SER A 55 -7.42 -13.83 -16.81
C SER A 55 -8.30 -14.39 -15.71
N LEU A 56 -8.75 -15.64 -15.86
CA LEU A 56 -9.51 -16.36 -14.83
C LEU A 56 -8.74 -16.47 -13.51
N THR A 57 -7.41 -16.55 -13.56
CA THR A 57 -6.57 -16.60 -12.36
C THR A 57 -6.66 -15.29 -11.57
N VAL A 58 -6.65 -14.15 -12.26
CA VAL A 58 -6.79 -12.83 -11.63
C VAL A 58 -8.17 -12.66 -11.01
N TRP A 59 -9.23 -13.08 -11.71
CA TRP A 59 -10.58 -13.04 -11.16
C TRP A 59 -10.79 -14.00 -9.98
N ARG A 60 -10.17 -15.18 -9.97
CA ARG A 60 -10.17 -16.08 -8.80
C ARG A 60 -9.43 -15.45 -7.62
N ALA A 61 -8.28 -14.83 -7.89
CA ALA A 61 -7.52 -14.10 -6.88
C ALA A 61 -8.30 -12.89 -6.33
N SER A 62 -9.04 -12.16 -7.17
CA SER A 62 -9.86 -11.04 -6.72
C SER A 62 -11.03 -11.48 -5.82
N VAL A 63 -11.58 -12.68 -6.02
CA VAL A 63 -12.56 -13.25 -5.09
C VAL A 63 -11.92 -13.50 -3.72
N ALA A 64 -10.67 -13.98 -3.67
CA ALA A 64 -9.95 -14.13 -2.40
C ALA A 64 -9.67 -12.78 -1.72
N GLU A 65 -9.33 -11.73 -2.49
CA GLU A 65 -9.20 -10.36 -1.98
C GLU A 65 -10.52 -9.82 -1.42
N LEU A 66 -11.64 -10.06 -2.12
CA LEU A 66 -12.98 -9.66 -1.68
C LEU A 66 -13.36 -10.36 -0.38
N ILE A 67 -13.30 -11.69 -0.34
CA ILE A 67 -13.67 -12.47 0.85
C ILE A 67 -12.73 -12.16 2.01
N GLY A 68 -11.42 -12.10 1.74
CA GLY A 68 -10.40 -11.74 2.73
C GLY A 68 -10.66 -10.38 3.35
N THR A 69 -10.99 -9.37 2.53
CA THR A 69 -11.30 -8.02 3.03
C THR A 69 -12.65 -7.97 3.74
N ALA A 70 -13.65 -8.76 3.33
CA ALA A 70 -14.91 -8.86 4.06
C ALA A 70 -14.74 -9.44 5.46
N VAL A 71 -13.99 -10.54 5.59
CA VAL A 71 -13.68 -11.13 6.89
C VAL A 71 -12.80 -10.18 7.71
N LEU A 72 -11.82 -9.51 7.09
CA LEU A 72 -11.00 -8.48 7.73
C LEU A 72 -11.86 -7.42 8.39
N VAL A 73 -12.72 -6.75 7.62
CA VAL A 73 -13.54 -5.64 8.12
C VAL A 73 -14.50 -6.14 9.19
N PHE A 74 -15.19 -7.25 8.95
CA PHE A 74 -16.09 -7.84 9.95
C PHE A 74 -15.38 -8.09 11.29
N THR A 75 -14.24 -8.79 11.25
CA THR A 75 -13.53 -9.19 12.48
C THR A 75 -12.83 -8.02 13.16
N LEU A 76 -12.10 -7.18 12.42
CA LEU A 76 -11.35 -6.07 12.98
C LEU A 76 -12.28 -5.01 13.60
N ASP A 77 -13.41 -4.70 12.93
CA ASP A 77 -14.36 -3.73 13.46
C ASP A 77 -15.15 -4.30 14.65
N THR A 78 -15.43 -5.61 14.66
CA THR A 78 -15.95 -6.29 15.86
C THR A 78 -14.97 -6.19 17.02
N ILE A 79 -13.67 -6.38 16.78
CA ILE A 79 -12.62 -6.25 17.80
C ILE A 79 -12.59 -4.81 18.33
N VAL A 80 -12.67 -3.79 17.47
CA VAL A 80 -12.73 -2.37 17.86
C VAL A 80 -13.91 -2.14 18.80
N ILE A 81 -15.11 -2.53 18.39
CA ILE A 81 -16.33 -2.36 19.19
C ILE A 81 -16.20 -3.06 20.55
N SER A 82 -15.83 -4.35 20.52
CA SER A 82 -15.76 -5.17 21.73
C SER A 82 -14.73 -4.63 22.72
N THR A 83 -13.60 -4.15 22.22
CA THR A 83 -12.51 -3.67 23.09
C THR A 83 -12.85 -2.36 23.79
N ILE A 84 -13.61 -1.48 23.12
CA ILE A 84 -14.10 -0.24 23.73
C ILE A 84 -15.20 -0.56 24.75
N GLN A 85 -16.04 -1.56 24.48
CA GLN A 85 -17.18 -1.92 25.33
C GLN A 85 -16.80 -2.62 26.66
N ILE A 86 -15.72 -3.40 26.70
CA ILE A 86 -15.35 -4.22 27.89
C ILE A 86 -14.78 -3.37 29.06
N GLU A 87 -14.68 -2.04 28.92
CA GLU A 87 -14.20 -1.11 29.98
C GLU A 87 -12.86 -1.54 30.62
N THR A 88 -11.99 -2.20 29.84
CA THR A 88 -10.68 -2.62 30.34
C THR A 88 -9.78 -1.41 30.62
N LYS A 89 -8.76 -1.59 31.47
CA LYS A 89 -7.76 -0.52 31.73
C LYS A 89 -6.86 -0.22 30.54
N THR A 90 -6.72 -1.15 29.60
CA THR A 90 -5.77 -1.07 28.48
C THR A 90 -6.42 -1.50 27.15
N PRO A 91 -7.51 -0.82 26.72
CA PRO A 91 -8.26 -1.22 25.53
C PRO A 91 -7.38 -1.16 24.27
N ASN A 92 -6.58 -0.11 24.11
CA ASN A 92 -5.69 0.05 22.94
C ASN A 92 -4.70 -1.12 22.79
N LEU A 93 -4.16 -1.65 23.90
CA LEU A 93 -3.24 -2.78 23.85
C LEU A 93 -3.94 -4.07 23.40
N VAL A 94 -5.13 -4.34 23.92
CA VAL A 94 -5.93 -5.52 23.55
C VAL A 94 -6.32 -5.45 22.08
N LEU A 95 -6.80 -4.29 21.61
CA LEU A 95 -7.12 -4.04 20.21
C LEU A 95 -5.92 -4.34 19.31
N SER A 96 -4.75 -3.82 19.65
CA SER A 96 -3.52 -3.99 18.88
C SER A 96 -3.04 -5.43 18.79
N ILE A 97 -3.12 -6.20 19.88
CA ILE A 97 -2.73 -7.61 19.89
C ILE A 97 -3.70 -8.43 19.02
N LEU A 98 -5.00 -8.21 19.18
CA LEU A 98 -6.02 -8.92 18.40
C LEU A 98 -5.95 -8.55 16.91
N ALA A 99 -5.70 -7.28 16.59
CA ALA A 99 -5.45 -6.81 15.23
C ALA A 99 -4.23 -7.52 14.61
N ALA A 100 -3.13 -7.65 15.35
CA ALA A 100 -1.94 -8.35 14.87
C ALA A 100 -2.22 -9.83 14.54
N ILE A 101 -2.95 -10.52 15.43
CA ILE A 101 -3.29 -11.93 15.27
C ILE A 101 -4.20 -12.12 14.04
N ILE A 102 -5.28 -11.35 13.93
CA ILE A 102 -6.25 -11.54 12.85
C ILE A 102 -5.67 -11.22 11.48
N ILE A 103 -4.84 -10.16 11.38
CA ILE A 103 -4.13 -9.81 10.13
C ILE A 103 -3.20 -10.95 9.72
N THR A 104 -2.43 -11.50 10.66
CA THR A 104 -1.52 -12.63 10.39
C THR A 104 -2.28 -13.82 9.81
N ILE A 105 -3.40 -14.20 10.44
CA ILE A 105 -4.23 -15.33 10.01
C ILE A 105 -4.80 -15.09 8.61
N LEU A 106 -5.35 -13.90 8.36
CA LEU A 106 -5.96 -13.57 7.07
C LEU A 106 -4.94 -13.54 5.93
N ILE A 107 -3.74 -13.01 6.17
CA ILE A 107 -2.67 -13.04 5.17
C ILE A 107 -2.26 -14.49 4.90
N ILE A 108 -2.05 -15.33 5.93
CA ILE A 108 -1.75 -16.76 5.75
C ILE A 108 -2.80 -17.45 4.87
N ALA A 109 -4.08 -17.17 5.11
CA ALA A 109 -5.19 -17.79 4.39
C ALA A 109 -5.30 -17.31 2.92
N THR A 110 -5.05 -16.03 2.66
CA THR A 110 -5.28 -15.42 1.35
C THR A 110 -4.04 -15.39 0.45
N PHE A 111 -2.84 -15.40 1.05
CA PHE A 111 -1.56 -15.32 0.33
C PHE A 111 -1.39 -16.37 -0.78
N PRO A 112 -1.70 -17.67 -0.58
CA PRO A 112 -1.54 -18.67 -1.62
C PRO A 112 -2.41 -18.46 -2.86
N ILE A 113 -3.49 -17.66 -2.74
CA ILE A 113 -4.48 -17.48 -3.79
C ILE A 113 -4.25 -16.15 -4.53
N SER A 114 -4.10 -15.04 -3.79
CA SER A 114 -4.03 -13.70 -4.36
C SER A 114 -2.71 -12.96 -4.13
N GLY A 115 -1.86 -13.45 -3.21
CA GLY A 115 -0.79 -12.67 -2.59
C GLY A 115 -1.22 -11.98 -1.29
N GLY A 116 -2.49 -12.06 -0.91
CA GLY A 116 -3.01 -11.63 0.40
C GLY A 116 -2.82 -10.16 0.68
N HIS A 117 -3.16 -9.29 -0.28
CA HIS A 117 -3.03 -7.85 -0.09
C HIS A 117 -4.09 -7.35 0.90
N ILE A 118 -5.35 -7.73 0.67
CA ILE A 118 -6.56 -7.40 1.46
C ILE A 118 -6.66 -5.92 1.88
N ASN A 119 -5.99 -5.05 1.13
CA ASN A 119 -5.69 -3.67 1.50
C ASN A 119 -5.25 -2.87 0.26
N PRO A 120 -5.94 -1.77 -0.08
CA PRO A 120 -5.51 -0.88 -1.16
C PRO A 120 -4.12 -0.26 -0.93
N LEU A 121 -3.70 0.03 0.31
CA LEU A 121 -2.35 0.52 0.63
C LEU A 121 -1.26 -0.44 0.12
N VAL A 122 -1.42 -1.73 0.39
CA VAL A 122 -0.49 -2.79 -0.03
C VAL A 122 -0.53 -2.96 -1.55
N THR A 123 -1.72 -2.88 -2.13
CA THR A 123 -1.92 -3.02 -3.58
C THR A 123 -1.31 -1.84 -4.35
N PHE A 124 -1.46 -0.62 -3.85
CA PHE A 124 -0.80 0.56 -4.41
C PHE A 124 0.72 0.47 -4.30
N ALA A 125 1.25 0.00 -3.15
CA ALA A 125 2.68 -0.22 -2.99
C ALA A 125 3.19 -1.25 -4.00
N ALA A 126 2.50 -2.39 -4.15
CA ALA A 126 2.85 -3.44 -5.12
C ALA A 126 2.81 -2.93 -6.57
N LEU A 127 1.83 -2.08 -6.92
CA LEU A 127 1.74 -1.47 -8.25
C LEU A 127 2.95 -0.55 -8.50
N LEU A 128 3.27 0.32 -7.55
CA LEU A 128 4.33 1.31 -7.70
C LEU A 128 5.74 0.72 -7.65
N THR A 129 5.91 -0.45 -7.02
CA THR A 129 7.14 -1.24 -7.07
C THR A 129 7.22 -2.20 -8.26
N GLY A 130 6.16 -2.27 -9.09
CA GLY A 130 6.12 -3.09 -10.31
C GLY A 130 5.88 -4.59 -10.08
N LEU A 131 5.35 -4.97 -8.91
CA LEU A 131 5.01 -6.35 -8.57
C LEU A 131 3.65 -6.78 -9.11
N VAL A 132 2.75 -5.83 -9.37
CA VAL A 132 1.46 -6.06 -10.01
C VAL A 132 1.25 -5.02 -11.11
N SER A 133 0.57 -5.43 -12.18
CA SER A 133 0.12 -4.55 -13.26
C SER A 133 -0.97 -3.58 -12.78
N LEU A 134 -1.19 -2.51 -13.53
CA LEU A 134 -2.24 -1.53 -13.26
C LEU A 134 -3.64 -2.16 -13.28
N SER A 135 -3.94 -2.98 -14.29
CA SER A 135 -5.22 -3.68 -14.41
C SER A 135 -5.51 -4.57 -13.20
N LYS A 136 -4.54 -5.40 -12.78
CA LYS A 136 -4.68 -6.27 -11.60
C LYS A 136 -4.85 -5.46 -10.32
N ALA A 137 -4.08 -4.38 -10.17
CA ALA A 137 -4.23 -3.48 -9.03
C ALA A 137 -5.63 -2.86 -8.95
N ILE A 138 -6.19 -2.40 -10.06
CA ILE A 138 -7.56 -1.87 -10.12
C ILE A 138 -8.57 -2.95 -9.73
N ILE A 139 -8.45 -4.16 -10.29
CA ILE A 139 -9.34 -5.29 -9.96
C ILE A 139 -9.29 -5.60 -8.46
N TYR A 140 -8.08 -5.66 -7.88
CA TYR A 140 -7.88 -5.92 -6.46
C TYR A 140 -8.48 -4.82 -5.59
N VAL A 141 -8.24 -3.54 -5.89
CA VAL A 141 -8.78 -2.43 -5.10
C VAL A 141 -10.30 -2.42 -5.13
N LEU A 142 -10.92 -2.66 -6.29
CA LEU A 142 -12.38 -2.78 -6.39
C LEU A 142 -12.90 -3.95 -5.57
N ALA A 143 -12.27 -5.13 -5.68
CA ALA A 143 -12.63 -6.30 -4.90
C ALA A 143 -12.51 -6.06 -3.39
N GLN A 144 -11.44 -5.41 -2.95
CA GLN A 144 -11.21 -5.04 -1.56
C GLN A 144 -12.29 -4.05 -1.07
N CYS A 145 -12.65 -3.05 -1.87
CA CYS A 145 -13.71 -2.10 -1.51
C CYS A 145 -15.07 -2.79 -1.36
N VAL A 146 -15.45 -3.66 -2.32
CA VAL A 146 -16.68 -4.45 -2.22
C VAL A 146 -16.64 -5.38 -1.00
N GLY A 147 -15.49 -6.02 -0.76
CA GLY A 147 -15.25 -6.83 0.42
C GLY A 147 -15.46 -6.04 1.71
N GLY A 148 -14.89 -4.84 1.82
CA GLY A 148 -15.06 -3.98 2.99
C GLY A 148 -16.51 -3.59 3.24
N ILE A 149 -17.28 -3.31 2.18
CA ILE A 149 -18.73 -3.07 2.29
C ILE A 149 -19.44 -4.32 2.81
N PHE A 150 -19.15 -5.51 2.29
CA PHE A 150 -19.75 -6.76 2.76
C PHE A 150 -19.38 -7.08 4.21
N GLY A 151 -18.15 -6.83 4.63
CA GLY A 151 -17.73 -6.98 6.03
C GLY A 151 -18.51 -6.05 6.97
N ALA A 152 -18.67 -4.79 6.58
CA ALA A 152 -19.45 -3.81 7.35
C ALA A 152 -20.96 -4.14 7.37
N LEU A 153 -21.52 -4.65 6.28
CA LEU A 153 -22.91 -5.15 6.23
C LEU A 153 -23.11 -6.37 7.11
N ALA A 154 -22.17 -7.32 7.09
CA ALA A 154 -22.19 -8.50 7.96
C ALA A 154 -22.13 -8.08 9.44
N LEU A 155 -21.29 -7.10 9.78
CA LEU A 155 -21.23 -6.56 11.13
C LEU A 155 -22.56 -5.91 11.55
N LYS A 156 -23.11 -5.04 10.69
CA LYS A 156 -24.42 -4.41 10.91
C LYS A 156 -25.55 -5.43 11.11
N ALA A 157 -25.47 -6.60 10.48
CA ALA A 157 -26.48 -7.65 10.62
C ALA A 157 -26.43 -8.36 11.98
N VAL A 158 -25.28 -8.35 12.67
CA VAL A 158 -25.10 -9.06 13.96
C VAL A 158 -25.12 -8.14 15.18
N VAL A 159 -24.84 -6.83 15.01
CA VAL A 159 -24.93 -5.86 16.11
C VAL A 159 -26.31 -5.22 16.19
N ASN A 160 -26.74 -4.88 17.41
CA ASN A 160 -27.99 -4.14 17.60
C ASN A 160 -27.83 -2.67 17.15
N SER A 161 -28.96 -1.98 16.97
CA SER A 161 -28.97 -0.60 16.49
C SER A 161 -28.28 0.39 17.44
N GLU A 162 -28.25 0.11 18.75
CA GLU A 162 -27.57 0.95 19.72
C GLU A 162 -26.05 0.89 19.55
N ILE A 163 -25.46 -0.30 19.51
CA ILE A 163 -24.03 -0.55 19.28
C ILE A 163 -23.62 0.03 17.91
N GLN A 164 -24.44 -0.18 16.87
CA GLN A 164 -24.20 0.39 15.55
C GLN A 164 -24.04 1.91 15.60
N GLN A 165 -24.88 2.60 16.38
CA GLN A 165 -24.91 4.06 16.46
C GLN A 165 -23.77 4.58 17.34
N THR A 166 -23.55 3.97 18.50
CA THR A 166 -22.55 4.39 19.49
C THR A 166 -21.12 4.23 18.98
N PHE A 167 -20.84 3.16 18.23
CA PHE A 167 -19.49 2.85 17.78
C PHE A 167 -19.29 3.04 16.28
N SER A 168 -20.27 3.57 15.56
CA SER A 168 -20.19 3.82 14.10
C SER A 168 -19.73 2.60 13.29
N LEU A 169 -20.17 1.40 13.68
CA LEU A 169 -19.71 0.11 13.12
C LEU A 169 -18.18 -0.09 13.14
N GLY A 170 -17.46 0.51 14.11
CA GLY A 170 -16.01 0.46 14.16
C GLY A 170 -15.30 1.19 13.02
N GLY A 171 -16.02 2.06 12.29
CA GLY A 171 -15.49 2.82 11.17
C GLY A 171 -14.39 3.82 11.56
N CYS A 172 -13.57 4.21 10.58
CA CYS A 172 -12.50 5.19 10.78
C CYS A 172 -13.09 6.59 10.94
N THR A 173 -12.75 7.28 12.03
CA THR A 173 -13.19 8.64 12.35
C THR A 173 -11.99 9.54 12.68
N LEU A 174 -12.05 10.78 12.22
CA LEU A 174 -11.09 11.82 12.62
C LEU A 174 -11.56 12.55 13.89
N THR A 175 -12.84 12.88 13.89
CA THR A 175 -13.52 13.59 14.97
C THR A 175 -14.88 12.97 15.25
N VAL A 176 -15.35 13.15 16.48
CA VAL A 176 -16.73 12.84 16.88
C VAL A 176 -17.34 14.05 17.57
N VAL A 177 -18.66 14.14 17.48
CA VAL A 177 -19.43 15.15 18.20
C VAL A 177 -19.81 14.57 19.55
N ALA A 178 -19.34 15.18 20.63
CA ALA A 178 -19.64 14.76 22.00
C ALA A 178 -20.34 15.88 22.78
N PRO A 179 -21.10 15.56 23.85
CA PRO A 179 -21.63 16.57 24.76
C PRO A 179 -20.48 17.33 25.42
N GLY A 180 -20.44 18.65 25.23
CA GLY A 180 -19.48 19.53 25.88
C GLY A 180 -19.83 19.81 27.35
N PRO A 181 -18.89 20.38 28.12
CA PRO A 181 -19.10 20.72 29.53
C PRO A 181 -20.33 21.59 29.79
N ASP A 182 -20.70 22.43 28.82
CA ASP A 182 -21.80 23.39 28.91
C ASP A 182 -23.13 22.86 28.33
N GLY A 183 -23.20 21.56 28.01
CA GLY A 183 -24.36 20.94 27.34
C GLY A 183 -24.45 21.22 25.83
N GLN A 184 -23.59 22.09 25.28
CA GLN A 184 -23.43 22.28 23.84
C GLN A 184 -22.55 21.19 23.23
N SER A 185 -22.90 20.73 22.03
CA SER A 185 -22.11 19.74 21.30
C SER A 185 -20.74 20.31 20.91
N THR A 186 -19.66 19.65 21.35
CA THR A 186 -18.29 20.00 20.96
C THR A 186 -17.71 18.92 20.06
N VAL A 187 -16.92 19.34 19.07
CA VAL A 187 -16.16 18.43 18.20
C VAL A 187 -14.87 18.10 18.92
N ILE A 188 -14.68 16.82 19.22
CA ILE A 188 -13.45 16.29 19.81
C ILE A 188 -12.83 15.28 18.83
N GLY A 189 -11.51 15.26 18.76
CA GLY A 189 -10.79 14.40 17.83
C GLY A 189 -9.51 15.05 17.33
N LEU A 190 -8.97 14.47 16.28
CA LEU A 190 -7.70 14.87 15.69
C LEU A 190 -7.93 15.84 14.53
N GLU A 191 -7.09 16.86 14.40
CA GLU A 191 -7.14 17.76 13.24
C GLU A 191 -6.87 16.97 11.95
N THR A 192 -7.54 17.34 10.85
CA THR A 192 -7.40 16.66 9.55
C THR A 192 -5.94 16.60 9.07
N SER A 193 -5.17 17.67 9.30
CA SER A 193 -3.74 17.73 8.93
C SER A 193 -2.90 16.74 9.74
N GLN A 194 -3.14 16.65 11.05
CA GLN A 194 -2.47 15.71 11.96
C GLN A 194 -2.81 14.26 11.61
N ALA A 195 -4.10 13.98 11.33
CA ALA A 195 -4.54 12.67 10.89
C ALA A 195 -3.88 12.26 9.57
N LEU A 196 -3.77 13.18 8.61
CA LEU A 196 -3.09 12.93 7.35
C LEU A 196 -1.61 12.57 7.56
N TRP A 197 -0.89 13.33 8.38
CA TRP A 197 0.50 12.99 8.70
C TRP A 197 0.63 11.64 9.38
N LEU A 198 -0.30 11.31 10.28
CA LEU A 198 -0.30 10.03 10.97
C LEU A 198 -0.53 8.86 10.00
N GLU A 199 -1.48 8.97 9.07
CA GLU A 199 -1.70 7.98 8.00
C GLU A 199 -0.47 7.81 7.11
N ILE A 200 0.17 8.92 6.70
CA ILE A 200 1.36 8.88 5.84
C ILE A 200 2.51 8.16 6.57
N ILE A 201 2.80 8.56 7.80
CA ILE A 201 3.94 8.05 8.56
C ILE A 201 3.70 6.58 8.94
N CYS A 202 2.54 6.25 9.52
CA CYS A 202 2.23 4.88 9.88
C CYS A 202 2.12 3.98 8.65
N GLY A 203 1.53 4.47 7.55
CA GLY A 203 1.47 3.74 6.27
C GLY A 203 2.85 3.45 5.71
N PHE A 204 3.76 4.43 5.73
CA PHE A 204 5.14 4.24 5.28
C PHE A 204 5.86 3.22 6.17
N VAL A 205 5.77 3.35 7.50
CA VAL A 205 6.39 2.40 8.44
C VAL A 205 5.83 1.00 8.25
N PHE A 206 4.52 0.85 8.04
CA PHE A 206 3.91 -0.45 7.74
C PHE A 206 4.51 -1.09 6.50
N LEU A 207 4.60 -0.34 5.40
CA LEU A 207 5.18 -0.83 4.14
C LEU A 207 6.67 -1.16 4.30
N PHE A 208 7.43 -0.24 4.89
CA PHE A 208 8.88 -0.34 5.06
C PHE A 208 9.29 -1.47 6.01
N ALA A 209 8.71 -1.52 7.21
CA ALA A 209 9.13 -2.42 8.27
C ALA A 209 8.49 -3.81 8.19
N SER A 210 7.56 -4.05 7.25
CA SER A 210 6.92 -5.36 7.10
C SER A 210 6.70 -5.81 5.66
N VAL A 211 5.92 -5.07 4.86
CA VAL A 211 5.53 -5.49 3.50
C VAL A 211 6.73 -5.61 2.57
N TRP A 212 7.76 -4.78 2.76
CA TRP A 212 9.02 -4.89 2.02
C TRP A 212 9.65 -6.29 2.13
N MET A 213 9.62 -6.91 3.31
CA MET A 213 10.15 -8.27 3.51
C MET A 213 9.34 -9.32 2.75
N ALA A 214 8.04 -9.08 2.53
CA ALA A 214 7.22 -9.95 1.71
C ALA A 214 7.46 -9.75 0.21
N PHE A 215 7.79 -8.52 -0.19
CA PHE A 215 8.10 -8.15 -1.57
C PHE A 215 9.50 -8.63 -2.01
N ASP A 216 10.46 -8.67 -1.08
CA ASP A 216 11.78 -9.25 -1.34
C ASP A 216 11.76 -10.77 -1.18
N HIS A 217 11.71 -11.49 -2.30
CA HIS A 217 11.72 -12.95 -2.34
C HIS A 217 12.94 -13.58 -1.67
N ARG A 218 14.09 -12.88 -1.61
CA ARG A 218 15.30 -13.39 -0.94
C ARG A 218 15.09 -13.38 0.57
N GLN A 219 14.59 -12.28 1.12
CA GLN A 219 14.29 -12.18 2.54
C GLN A 219 13.13 -13.10 2.94
N ALA A 220 12.06 -13.14 2.15
CA ALA A 220 10.92 -14.02 2.41
C ALA A 220 11.32 -15.51 2.44
N LYS A 221 12.31 -15.92 1.63
CA LYS A 221 12.88 -17.27 1.67
C LYS A 221 13.81 -17.49 2.86
N GLY A 222 14.69 -16.52 3.17
CA GLY A 222 15.65 -16.65 4.26
C GLY A 222 15.01 -16.70 5.65
N ILE A 223 13.99 -15.86 5.88
CA ILE A 223 13.28 -15.75 7.16
C ILE A 223 12.13 -16.77 7.27
N GLY A 224 11.58 -17.18 6.12
CA GLY A 224 10.41 -18.03 6.02
C GLY A 224 9.11 -17.23 5.93
N ARG A 225 8.19 -17.68 5.06
CA ARG A 225 6.96 -16.94 4.74
C ARG A 225 6.04 -16.71 5.94
N VAL A 226 5.86 -17.72 6.80
CA VAL A 226 5.01 -17.59 7.99
C VAL A 226 5.55 -16.53 8.95
N SER A 227 6.86 -16.51 9.17
CA SER A 227 7.53 -15.49 9.98
C SER A 227 7.32 -14.08 9.42
N VAL A 228 7.43 -13.90 8.09
CA VAL A 228 7.14 -12.62 7.44
C VAL A 228 5.68 -12.19 7.69
N PHE A 229 4.71 -13.09 7.58
CA PHE A 229 3.30 -12.76 7.82
C PHE A 229 3.03 -12.40 9.29
N ILE A 230 3.69 -13.06 10.23
CA ILE A 230 3.65 -12.69 11.65
C ILE A 230 4.21 -11.27 11.84
N ILE A 231 5.34 -10.93 11.19
CA ILE A 231 5.91 -9.59 11.28
C ILE A 231 4.96 -8.53 10.72
N ILE A 232 4.27 -8.80 9.60
CA ILE A 232 3.25 -7.90 9.05
C ILE A 232 2.13 -7.65 10.06
N GLY A 233 1.59 -8.71 10.67
CA GLY A 233 0.57 -8.56 11.70
C GLY A 233 1.07 -7.77 12.91
N VAL A 234 2.24 -8.13 13.45
CA VAL A 234 2.83 -7.47 14.63
C VAL A 234 3.10 -5.98 14.37
N VAL A 235 3.71 -5.64 13.23
CA VAL A 235 3.98 -4.24 12.87
C VAL A 235 2.67 -3.46 12.73
N LEU A 236 1.65 -4.03 12.08
CA LEU A 236 0.34 -3.38 11.98
C LEU A 236 -0.30 -3.17 13.36
N GLY A 237 -0.31 -4.19 14.22
CA GLY A 237 -0.84 -4.07 15.58
C GLY A 237 -0.11 -3.00 16.41
N LEU A 238 1.22 -2.93 16.30
CA LEU A 238 2.03 -1.90 16.94
C LEU A 238 1.67 -0.50 16.42
N LEU A 239 1.45 -0.34 15.12
CA LEU A 239 1.05 0.96 14.54
C LEU A 239 -0.37 1.37 14.97
N VAL A 240 -1.29 0.40 15.10
CA VAL A 240 -2.60 0.64 15.72
C VAL A 240 -2.41 1.09 17.18
N TYR A 241 -1.49 0.48 17.94
CA TYR A 241 -1.23 0.85 19.32
C TYR A 241 -0.69 2.27 19.44
N ILE A 242 0.33 2.58 18.62
CA ILE A 242 0.99 3.88 18.59
C ILE A 242 -0.01 4.96 18.18
N SER A 243 -0.74 4.75 17.08
CA SER A 243 -1.67 5.77 16.56
C SER A 243 -2.85 6.05 17.51
N THR A 244 -3.34 5.05 18.23
CA THR A 244 -4.42 5.21 19.23
C THR A 244 -3.92 5.78 20.55
N THR A 245 -2.67 5.52 20.93
CA THR A 245 -2.11 5.93 22.23
C THR A 245 -1.35 7.26 22.18
N VAL A 246 -0.59 7.53 21.13
CA VAL A 246 0.19 8.79 20.99
C VAL A 246 -0.72 10.00 20.84
N THR A 247 -1.83 9.84 20.11
CA THR A 247 -2.80 10.92 19.97
C THR A 247 -3.63 11.06 21.25
N ALA A 248 -3.91 9.96 21.97
CA ALA A 248 -4.73 9.87 23.18
C ALA A 248 -6.05 10.68 23.12
N THR A 249 -6.48 11.04 21.91
CA THR A 249 -7.53 12.01 21.69
C THR A 249 -8.84 11.28 21.55
N LYS A 250 -9.76 11.53 22.48
CA LYS A 250 -11.12 11.00 22.41
C LYS A 250 -11.76 11.43 21.09
N GLY A 251 -12.36 10.47 20.37
CA GLY A 251 -12.98 10.72 19.08
C GLY A 251 -12.14 10.39 17.85
N TYR A 252 -10.86 10.03 18.04
CA TYR A 252 -10.02 9.49 16.98
C TYR A 252 -9.87 7.97 17.13
N THR A 253 -10.13 7.21 16.07
CA THR A 253 -10.14 5.73 16.11
C THR A 253 -8.76 5.09 15.88
N GLY A 254 -7.70 5.87 15.71
CA GLY A 254 -6.40 5.37 15.28
C GLY A 254 -6.23 5.44 13.77
N ALA A 255 -4.99 5.21 13.31
CA ALA A 255 -4.68 5.18 11.89
C ALA A 255 -5.41 4.01 11.22
N GLY A 256 -6.14 4.30 10.14
CA GLY A 256 -6.91 3.35 9.36
C GLY A 256 -6.01 2.35 8.64
N LEU A 257 -4.92 2.81 8.01
CA LEU A 257 -3.91 1.99 7.29
C LEU A 257 -4.46 1.05 6.20
N ASN A 258 -5.75 1.11 5.94
CA ASN A 258 -6.45 0.31 4.96
C ASN A 258 -7.66 1.09 4.42
N PRO A 259 -7.55 1.67 3.21
CA PRO A 259 -8.62 2.47 2.63
C PRO A 259 -9.95 1.70 2.48
N ALA A 260 -9.92 0.41 2.12
CA ALA A 260 -11.13 -0.40 1.98
C ALA A 260 -11.83 -0.66 3.32
N ARG A 261 -11.05 -0.87 4.39
CA ARG A 261 -11.54 -1.01 5.77
C ARG A 261 -12.18 0.27 6.30
N CYS A 262 -11.70 1.44 5.90
CA CYS A 262 -12.35 2.69 6.25
C CYS A 262 -13.60 2.94 5.38
N LEU A 263 -13.55 2.60 4.09
CA LEU A 263 -14.63 2.81 3.14
C LEU A 263 -15.89 2.00 3.48
N GLY A 264 -15.74 0.73 3.85
CA GLY A 264 -16.86 -0.18 4.10
C GLY A 264 -17.88 0.37 5.10
N PRO A 265 -17.49 0.63 6.36
CA PRO A 265 -18.35 1.26 7.36
C PRO A 265 -18.85 2.64 6.93
N ALA A 266 -18.03 3.46 6.25
CA ALA A 266 -18.44 4.79 5.79
C ALA A 266 -19.62 4.72 4.80
N ILE A 267 -19.61 3.75 3.87
CA ILE A 267 -20.73 3.50 2.95
C ILE A 267 -21.96 2.97 3.69
N VAL A 268 -21.78 2.01 4.60
CA VAL A 268 -22.90 1.29 5.24
C VAL A 268 -23.58 2.11 6.34
N ARG A 269 -22.80 2.85 7.14
CA ARG A 269 -23.30 3.66 8.24
C ARG A 269 -23.53 5.11 7.82
N GLY A 270 -22.70 5.68 6.96
CA GLY A 270 -22.79 7.08 6.54
C GLY A 270 -22.57 8.09 7.68
N GLY A 271 -22.96 9.34 7.46
CA GLY A 271 -22.81 10.43 8.44
C GLY A 271 -21.36 10.86 8.62
N HIS A 272 -20.95 11.09 9.87
CA HIS A 272 -19.64 11.66 10.22
C HIS A 272 -18.44 10.80 9.79
N LEU A 273 -18.63 9.53 9.41
CA LEU A 273 -17.58 8.71 8.80
C LEU A 273 -17.07 9.26 7.45
N TRP A 274 -17.84 10.15 6.83
CA TRP A 274 -17.42 10.87 5.62
C TRP A 274 -16.59 12.12 5.92
N ASP A 275 -16.61 12.61 7.16
CA ASP A 275 -15.90 13.84 7.55
C ASP A 275 -14.39 13.56 7.54
N GLY A 276 -13.71 14.13 6.54
CA GLY A 276 -12.28 13.91 6.34
C GLY A 276 -11.92 12.52 5.80
N HIS A 277 -12.88 11.75 5.28
CA HIS A 277 -12.66 10.38 4.79
C HIS A 277 -11.54 10.26 3.73
N TRP A 278 -11.36 11.31 2.93
CA TRP A 278 -10.31 11.37 1.91
C TRP A 278 -8.90 11.17 2.48
N VAL A 279 -8.67 11.48 3.77
CA VAL A 279 -7.40 11.26 4.47
C VAL A 279 -6.99 9.78 4.45
N PHE A 280 -7.96 8.87 4.61
CA PHE A 280 -7.73 7.42 4.58
C PHE A 280 -7.43 6.88 3.19
N TRP A 281 -7.47 7.72 2.15
CA TRP A 281 -7.06 7.37 0.78
C TRP A 281 -5.77 8.08 0.38
N VAL A 282 -5.72 9.39 0.61
CA VAL A 282 -4.57 10.22 0.25
C VAL A 282 -3.35 9.89 1.11
N GLY A 283 -3.53 9.68 2.41
CA GLY A 283 -2.43 9.31 3.31
C GLY A 283 -1.76 7.99 2.88
N PRO A 284 -2.53 6.90 2.75
CA PRO A 284 -2.01 5.64 2.21
C PRO A 284 -1.42 5.75 0.80
N GLY A 285 -2.04 6.53 -0.10
CA GLY A 285 -1.51 6.75 -1.45
C GLY A 285 -0.13 7.43 -1.44
N ILE A 286 0.04 8.48 -0.64
CA ILE A 286 1.33 9.16 -0.46
C ILE A 286 2.36 8.22 0.17
N ALA A 287 1.97 7.45 1.20
CA ALA A 287 2.84 6.46 1.83
C ALA A 287 3.37 5.43 0.81
N SER A 288 2.51 4.91 -0.09
CA SER A 288 2.93 3.99 -1.16
C SER A 288 3.90 4.64 -2.15
N VAL A 289 3.71 5.92 -2.49
CA VAL A 289 4.64 6.67 -3.37
C VAL A 289 6.00 6.84 -2.70
N VAL A 290 6.03 7.30 -1.44
CA VAL A 290 7.28 7.49 -0.69
C VAL A 290 8.02 6.15 -0.53
N PHE A 291 7.28 5.08 -0.21
CA PHE A 291 7.85 3.73 -0.15
C PHE A 291 8.44 3.30 -1.50
N ALA A 292 7.72 3.44 -2.60
CA ALA A 292 8.24 3.08 -3.92
C ALA A 292 9.50 3.88 -4.30
N LEU A 293 9.55 5.17 -3.98
CA LEU A 293 10.77 5.98 -4.17
C LEU A 293 11.93 5.45 -3.33
N TYR A 294 11.68 5.11 -2.06
CA TYR A 294 12.69 4.49 -1.19
C TYR A 294 13.26 3.21 -1.78
N THR A 295 12.42 2.31 -2.32
CA THR A 295 12.88 1.05 -2.93
C THR A 295 13.79 1.26 -4.14
N LYS A 296 13.63 2.38 -4.88
CA LYS A 296 14.49 2.72 -6.02
C LYS A 296 15.86 3.26 -5.61
N LEU A 297 15.99 3.75 -4.38
CA LEU A 297 17.26 4.24 -3.85
C LEU A 297 18.19 3.11 -3.38
N ILE A 298 17.63 1.91 -3.15
CA ILE A 298 18.42 0.75 -2.71
C ILE A 298 19.05 0.08 -3.94
N PRO A 299 20.39 -0.06 -4.02
CA PRO A 299 21.04 -0.78 -5.09
C PRO A 299 20.58 -2.26 -5.11
N PRO A 300 20.29 -2.85 -6.29
CA PRO A 300 19.93 -4.27 -6.42
C PRO A 300 21.01 -5.25 -5.90
N GLN A 301 22.21 -4.76 -5.61
CA GLN A 301 23.45 -5.54 -5.45
C GLN A 301 24.09 -5.46 -4.06
N LEU A 302 23.41 -4.98 -3.01
CA LEU A 302 23.95 -5.15 -1.65
C LEU A 302 23.62 -6.56 -1.12
N SER A 303 24.09 -7.59 -1.83
CA SER A 303 24.26 -8.92 -1.26
C SER A 303 25.36 -8.84 -0.21
N HIS A 304 25.00 -9.04 1.05
CA HIS A 304 25.86 -9.54 2.14
C HIS A 304 27.35 -9.61 1.79
N THR A 305 28.05 -8.49 1.96
CA THR A 305 29.52 -8.44 2.16
C THR A 305 29.80 -7.92 3.55
N LEU A 306 28.98 -8.36 4.50
CA LEU A 306 29.27 -8.32 5.93
C LEU A 306 29.10 -9.78 6.37
N GLU A 307 30.14 -10.56 6.06
CA GLU A 307 30.43 -11.80 6.80
C GLU A 307 30.64 -11.48 8.28
#